data_AF-A0A9P6UQ05-F1
#
_entry.id   AF-A0A9P6UQ05-F1
#
_cell.length_a   1.000
_cell.length_b   1.000
_cell.length_c   1.000
_cell.angle_alpha   90.00
_cell.angle_beta   90.00
_cell.angle_gamma   90.00
#
_symmetry.space_group_name_H-M   'P 1'
#
loop_
_entity.id
_entity.type
_entity.pdbx_description
1 polymer ?
#
loop_
_entity_poly.entity_id
_entity_poly.type
_entity_poly.pdbx_seq_one_letter_code
_entity_poly.pdbx_strand_id
1 'polypeptide(L)'
;MANPLTVFCIIEGESLSNAFEIEIESTEIVATLKSLIVHGAQAPAFRDVAPKDLVLWRVSIPDDNQDSAVKLHDLNDKEKLWDQKMRLSELLSQILDNSTYIVVQRPPPIHATIPEEAVKMLFRRLRGRFRPIISTIEDIINADDIKAWEVCISEREDRLTTASIPSTDSEKRRIEGNLCGELDYSQYRLGQLERTPTEQTRGKEWEFSILFEMVHLFHDKTVPAQLYHNAEPPHSMFQRKAAVVGWTGLMRTTSNQEMTMADFLDAHINNNSEQDGQPVPPFFFPEEHVSGPDVVFVIRFSGLAPDDTLTSSSTPSPGSASFEMLCPVLVQLKHCEKLSQSEMIKARGTVQPEKIKDHGVELSQYCRPHGHYISLVVSYPVEIAGYVMDKPLEKHKDGVTEIALTIDDSNSDVLFSEKHVHALNRMKQLAAEMAETTKEVERRRGEAYSHSH
;
A
#
# COMPACT_ATOMS: atom_id res chain seq x y z
N MET A 1 40.53 -49.99 24.07
CA MET A 1 39.80 -50.61 22.93
C MET A 1 38.49 -49.85 22.84
N ALA A 2 38.21 -49.24 21.69
CA ALA A 2 36.91 -48.60 21.47
C ALA A 2 35.89 -49.72 21.24
N ASN A 3 34.87 -49.80 22.10
CA ASN A 3 33.77 -50.73 21.88
C ASN A 3 32.71 -50.01 21.03
N PRO A 4 32.21 -50.62 19.94
CA PRO A 4 31.08 -50.09 19.20
C PRO A 4 29.85 -50.09 20.09
N LEU A 5 29.09 -49.00 20.05
CA LEU A 5 27.81 -48.83 20.71
C LEU A 5 26.72 -48.71 19.65
N THR A 6 25.66 -49.45 19.84
CA THR A 6 24.42 -49.34 19.08
C THR A 6 23.51 -48.35 19.80
N VAL A 7 23.04 -47.33 19.09
CA VAL A 7 22.12 -46.31 19.60
C VAL A 7 20.85 -46.29 18.76
N PHE A 8 19.68 -46.33 19.41
CA PHE A 8 18.39 -46.21 18.74
C PHE A 8 17.91 -44.77 18.74
N CYS A 9 17.72 -44.22 17.55
CA CYS A 9 17.26 -42.85 17.32
C CYS A 9 15.84 -42.84 16.75
N ILE A 10 15.05 -41.84 17.11
CA ILE A 10 13.70 -41.62 16.58
C ILE A 10 13.47 -40.13 16.33
N ILE A 11 12.78 -39.77 15.25
CA ILE A 11 12.45 -38.37 14.96
C ILE A 11 11.23 -37.96 15.79
N GLU A 12 11.27 -36.77 16.39
CA GLU A 12 10.11 -36.24 17.13
C GLU A 12 8.84 -36.22 16.26
N GLY A 13 7.76 -36.82 16.76
CA GLY A 13 6.48 -36.95 16.04
C GLY A 13 6.31 -38.25 15.25
N GLU A 14 7.33 -39.11 15.16
CA GLU A 14 7.24 -40.43 14.52
C GLU A 14 6.94 -41.54 15.55
N SER A 15 6.47 -42.70 15.07
CA SER A 15 6.22 -43.90 15.88
C SER A 15 7.50 -44.67 16.19
N LEU A 16 7.52 -45.43 17.29
CA LEU A 16 8.67 -46.26 17.68
C LEU A 16 9.07 -47.27 16.62
N SER A 17 8.11 -47.72 15.78
CA SER A 17 8.37 -48.58 14.63
C SER A 17 9.35 -47.97 13.60
N ASN A 18 9.49 -46.64 13.58
CA ASN A 18 10.39 -45.91 12.69
C ASN A 18 11.74 -45.60 13.34
N ALA A 19 11.98 -46.07 14.56
CA ALA A 19 13.28 -45.93 15.20
C ALA A 19 14.36 -46.62 14.35
N PHE A 20 15.51 -45.97 14.24
CA PHE A 20 16.62 -46.43 13.42
C PHE A 20 17.91 -46.54 14.24
N GLU A 21 18.75 -47.48 13.84
CA GLU A 21 19.98 -47.79 14.52
C GLU A 21 21.15 -46.95 14.00
N ILE A 22 22.01 -46.49 14.90
CA ILE A 22 23.32 -45.92 14.58
C ILE A 22 24.39 -46.67 15.37
N GLU A 23 25.35 -47.26 14.65
CA GLU A 23 26.59 -47.77 15.22
C GLU A 23 27.61 -46.63 15.34
N ILE A 24 28.15 -46.43 16.55
CA ILE A 24 29.13 -45.38 16.84
C ILE A 24 30.11 -45.85 17.93
N GLU A 25 31.37 -45.43 17.87
CA GLU A 25 32.34 -45.79 18.90
C GLU A 25 32.02 -45.10 20.24
N SER A 26 32.11 -45.86 21.35
CA SER A 26 31.93 -45.34 22.71
C SER A 26 32.81 -44.14 23.10
N THR A 27 33.93 -43.94 22.42
CA THR A 27 34.85 -42.82 22.66
C THR A 27 34.48 -41.54 21.91
N GLU A 28 33.52 -41.61 20.98
CA GLU A 28 33.03 -40.47 20.21
C GLU A 28 32.17 -39.53 21.05
N ILE A 29 31.93 -38.33 20.51
CA ILE A 29 31.20 -37.25 21.16
C ILE A 29 29.81 -37.04 20.55
N VAL A 30 28.93 -36.33 21.26
CA VAL A 30 27.56 -36.00 20.79
C VAL A 30 27.57 -35.29 19.43
N ALA A 31 28.57 -34.45 19.15
CA ALA A 31 28.71 -33.81 17.84
C ALA A 31 28.88 -34.83 16.68
N THR A 32 29.62 -35.91 16.90
CA THR A 32 29.80 -37.00 15.93
C THR A 32 28.47 -37.70 15.68
N LEU A 33 27.70 -37.99 16.73
CA LEU A 33 26.37 -38.58 16.61
C LEU A 33 25.41 -37.71 15.78
N LYS A 34 25.37 -36.39 16.03
CA LYS A 34 24.55 -35.47 15.21
C LYS A 34 24.96 -35.49 13.74
N SER A 35 26.27 -35.55 13.47
CA SER A 35 26.80 -35.66 12.10
C SER A 35 26.32 -36.95 11.42
N LEU A 36 26.38 -38.08 12.12
CA LEU A 36 25.89 -39.37 11.59
C LEU A 36 24.39 -39.37 11.33
N ILE A 37 23.59 -38.69 12.16
CA ILE A 37 22.14 -38.58 11.94
C ILE A 37 21.85 -37.79 10.66
N VAL A 38 22.48 -36.62 10.47
CA VAL A 38 22.23 -35.76 9.29
C VAL A 38 22.79 -36.35 8.00
N HIS A 39 23.93 -37.03 8.05
CA HIS A 39 24.65 -37.49 6.86
C HIS A 39 24.51 -38.99 6.60
N GLY A 40 23.88 -39.74 7.50
CA GLY A 40 23.70 -41.19 7.40
C GLY A 40 22.45 -41.62 6.64
N ALA A 41 21.91 -42.79 7.00
CA ALA A 41 20.77 -43.39 6.30
C ALA A 41 19.50 -42.52 6.29
N GLN A 42 19.34 -41.65 7.29
CA GLN A 42 18.22 -40.72 7.41
C GLN A 42 18.48 -39.34 6.78
N ALA A 43 19.58 -39.17 6.04
CA ALA A 43 19.90 -37.90 5.37
C ALA A 43 18.75 -37.27 4.56
N PRO A 44 17.88 -38.03 3.86
CA PRO A 44 16.71 -37.45 3.20
C PRO A 44 15.78 -36.65 4.14
N ALA A 45 15.64 -37.06 5.40
CA ALA A 45 14.81 -36.39 6.40
C ALA A 45 15.44 -35.10 6.97
N PHE A 46 16.75 -34.90 6.74
CA PHE A 46 17.53 -33.79 7.32
C PHE A 46 18.26 -32.93 6.27
N ARG A 47 17.84 -32.98 5.00
CA ARG A 47 18.50 -32.23 3.89
C ARG A 47 18.66 -30.74 4.15
N ASP A 48 17.78 -30.15 4.94
CA ASP A 48 17.67 -28.72 5.26
C ASP A 48 18.25 -28.37 6.64
N VAL A 49 18.79 -29.34 7.40
CA VAL A 49 19.23 -29.15 8.79
C VAL A 49 20.73 -29.39 8.92
N ALA A 50 21.47 -28.42 9.45
CA ALA A 50 22.88 -28.64 9.77
C ALA A 50 23.03 -29.43 11.09
N PRO A 51 24.08 -30.26 11.26
CA PRO A 51 24.27 -31.07 12.47
C PRO A 51 24.25 -30.27 13.77
N LYS A 52 24.78 -29.03 13.74
CA LYS A 52 24.79 -28.15 14.92
C LYS A 52 23.41 -27.71 15.39
N ASP A 53 22.42 -27.70 14.49
CA ASP A 53 21.07 -27.19 14.72
C ASP A 53 20.09 -28.28 15.20
N LEU A 54 20.51 -29.55 15.16
CA LEU A 54 19.76 -30.65 15.75
C LEU A 54 19.79 -30.60 17.28
N VAL A 55 18.65 -30.85 17.90
CA VAL A 55 18.54 -31.04 19.35
C VAL A 55 18.29 -32.53 19.62
N LEU A 56 19.13 -33.13 20.46
CA LEU A 56 19.00 -34.53 20.85
C LEU A 56 18.51 -34.61 22.29
N TRP A 57 17.59 -35.55 22.54
CA TRP A 57 17.03 -35.83 23.84
C TRP A 57 17.18 -37.31 24.16
N ARG A 58 17.76 -37.64 25.31
CA ARG A 58 17.71 -38.99 25.86
C ARG A 58 16.38 -39.18 26.57
N VAL A 59 15.69 -40.27 26.26
CA VAL A 59 14.40 -40.60 26.86
C VAL A 59 14.31 -42.09 27.18
N SER A 60 13.52 -42.44 28.20
CA SER A 60 13.12 -43.82 28.46
C SER A 60 11.66 -44.01 28.04
N ILE A 61 11.41 -44.96 27.14
CA ILE A 61 10.07 -45.25 26.62
C ILE A 61 9.79 -46.74 26.85
N PRO A 62 8.77 -47.11 27.64
CA PRO A 62 8.37 -48.50 27.82
C PRO A 62 7.85 -49.09 26.51
N ASP A 63 8.08 -50.39 26.31
CA ASP A 63 7.87 -51.12 25.04
C ASP A 63 6.38 -51.40 24.72
N ASP A 64 5.45 -50.87 25.51
CA ASP A 64 4.02 -51.14 25.43
C ASP A 64 3.26 -50.24 24.42
N ASN A 65 3.94 -49.33 23.73
CA ASN A 65 3.29 -48.31 22.90
C ASN A 65 3.96 -48.05 21.53
N GLN A 66 4.20 -49.13 20.76
CA GLN A 66 4.98 -49.08 19.51
C GLN A 66 4.38 -48.24 18.37
N ASP A 67 3.05 -48.11 18.31
CA ASP A 67 2.34 -47.46 17.20
C ASP A 67 2.03 -45.96 17.43
N SER A 68 2.29 -45.44 18.63
CA SER A 68 2.00 -44.04 18.95
C SER A 68 3.15 -43.11 18.55
N ALA A 69 2.81 -41.96 17.95
CA ALA A 69 3.77 -40.90 17.65
C ALA A 69 4.40 -40.36 18.95
N VAL A 70 5.74 -40.41 19.02
CA VAL A 70 6.51 -39.96 20.19
C VAL A 70 6.56 -38.44 20.21
N LYS A 71 5.89 -37.84 21.20
CA LYS A 71 5.93 -36.40 21.45
C LYS A 71 6.75 -36.11 22.69
N LEU A 72 7.76 -35.24 22.58
CA LEU A 72 8.64 -34.91 23.70
C LEU A 72 7.88 -34.36 24.90
N HIS A 73 6.78 -33.64 24.69
CA HIS A 73 5.97 -33.07 25.77
C HIS A 73 5.31 -34.12 26.67
N ASP A 74 5.02 -35.31 26.14
CA ASP A 74 4.28 -36.36 26.83
C ASP A 74 5.20 -37.28 27.67
N LEU A 75 6.51 -37.14 27.51
CA LEU A 75 7.52 -37.94 28.21
C LEU A 75 7.95 -37.28 29.52
N ASN A 76 7.86 -38.02 30.63
CA ASN A 76 8.26 -37.54 31.96
C ASN A 76 9.78 -37.55 32.14
N ASP A 77 10.45 -38.62 31.71
CA ASP A 77 11.90 -38.81 31.88
C ASP A 77 12.63 -38.47 30.57
N LYS A 78 12.98 -37.19 30.43
CA LYS A 78 13.74 -36.67 29.28
C LYS A 78 14.93 -35.82 29.72
N GLU A 79 16.09 -36.10 29.15
CA GLU A 79 17.35 -35.39 29.40
C GLU A 79 17.87 -34.79 28.08
N LYS A 80 18.10 -33.48 28.07
CA LYS A 80 18.62 -32.79 26.88
C LYS A 80 20.12 -33.04 26.75
N LEU A 81 20.60 -33.43 25.57
CA LEU A 81 22.03 -33.62 25.29
C LEU A 81 22.65 -32.31 24.80
N TRP A 82 22.92 -31.38 25.71
CA TRP A 82 23.38 -30.02 25.40
C TRP A 82 24.90 -29.92 25.19
N ASP A 83 25.71 -30.76 25.84
CA ASP A 83 27.16 -30.73 25.70
C ASP A 83 27.63 -31.51 24.47
N GLN A 84 28.03 -30.78 23.44
CA GLN A 84 28.53 -31.36 22.18
C GLN A 84 29.85 -32.12 22.33
N LYS A 85 30.61 -31.86 23.41
CA LYS A 85 31.92 -32.48 23.68
C LYS A 85 31.82 -33.66 24.63
N MET A 86 30.66 -33.89 25.24
CA MET A 86 30.44 -35.04 26.11
C MET A 86 30.62 -36.34 25.31
N ARG A 87 31.39 -37.27 25.90
CA ARG A 87 31.62 -38.59 25.31
C ARG A 87 30.37 -39.44 25.44
N LEU A 88 30.10 -40.23 24.42
CA LEU A 88 28.99 -41.18 24.42
C LEU A 88 29.16 -42.25 25.50
N SER A 89 30.37 -42.70 25.81
CA SER A 89 30.62 -43.59 26.95
C SER A 89 30.16 -43.02 28.29
N GLU A 90 30.28 -41.71 28.52
CA GLU A 90 29.83 -41.08 29.76
C GLU A 90 28.31 -40.96 29.80
N LEU A 91 27.71 -40.60 28.66
CA LEU A 91 26.27 -40.38 28.48
C LEU A 91 25.47 -41.69 28.41
N LEU A 92 26.05 -42.73 27.82
CA LEU A 92 25.43 -44.02 27.53
C LEU A 92 25.90 -45.13 28.50
N SER A 93 26.69 -44.82 29.54
CA SER A 93 27.08 -45.78 30.59
C SER A 93 25.90 -46.38 31.37
N GLN A 94 24.69 -45.82 31.18
CA GLN A 94 23.41 -46.30 31.71
C GLN A 94 22.52 -46.99 30.65
N ILE A 95 22.95 -47.16 29.40
CA ILE A 95 22.13 -47.72 28.30
C ILE A 95 22.32 -49.23 28.22
N LEU A 96 21.83 -49.93 29.23
CA LEU A 96 21.71 -51.38 29.19
C LEU A 96 20.27 -51.89 29.25
N ASP A 97 19.28 -51.00 29.12
CA ASP A 97 17.89 -51.39 28.98
C ASP A 97 17.39 -51.04 27.57
N ASN A 98 16.73 -52.02 26.94
CA ASN A 98 16.11 -51.93 25.61
C ASN A 98 15.05 -50.82 25.47
N SER A 99 14.75 -50.11 26.55
CA SER A 99 13.75 -49.04 26.62
C SER A 99 14.34 -47.63 26.53
N THR A 100 15.62 -47.47 26.17
CA THR A 100 16.27 -46.15 26.03
C THR A 100 16.40 -45.73 24.57
N TYR A 101 15.89 -44.54 24.24
CA TYR A 101 15.93 -43.98 22.89
C TYR A 101 16.53 -42.57 22.88
N ILE A 102 17.06 -42.16 21.74
CA ILE A 102 17.41 -40.77 21.46
C ILE A 102 16.37 -40.16 20.53
N VAL A 103 15.59 -39.21 21.05
CA VAL A 103 14.65 -38.43 20.25
C VAL A 103 15.41 -37.27 19.58
N VAL A 104 15.31 -37.22 18.25
CA VAL A 104 15.89 -36.22 17.38
C VAL A 104 14.84 -35.15 17.11
N GLN A 105 15.02 -33.99 17.73
CA GLN A 105 14.17 -32.82 17.50
C GLN A 105 14.79 -31.93 16.42
N ARG A 106 14.01 -31.71 15.35
CA ARG A 106 14.37 -30.78 14.28
C ARG A 106 14.18 -29.34 14.75
N PRO A 107 15.00 -28.39 14.26
CA PRO A 107 14.68 -26.98 14.43
C PRO A 107 13.33 -26.68 13.77
N PRO A 108 12.53 -25.75 14.32
CA PRO A 108 11.29 -25.33 13.67
C PRO A 108 11.59 -24.87 12.23
N PRO A 109 10.76 -25.25 11.23
CA PRO A 109 10.91 -24.73 9.88
C PRO A 109 10.90 -23.19 9.92
N ILE A 110 11.69 -22.53 9.08
CA ILE A 110 11.71 -21.06 8.98
C ILE A 110 10.30 -20.49 8.68
N HIS A 111 9.42 -21.30 8.08
CA HIS A 111 8.02 -20.93 7.84
C HIS A 111 7.17 -20.89 9.11
N ALA A 112 7.58 -21.56 10.20
CA ALA A 112 6.87 -21.58 11.49
C ALA A 112 7.23 -20.38 12.39
N THR A 113 8.33 -19.68 12.12
CA THR A 113 8.70 -18.42 12.81
C THR A 113 8.09 -17.19 12.17
N ILE A 114 7.49 -17.32 10.98
CA ILE A 114 6.77 -16.23 10.31
C ILE A 114 5.27 -16.48 10.53
N PRO A 115 4.58 -15.64 11.31
CA PRO A 115 3.14 -15.77 11.49
C PRO A 115 2.43 -15.84 10.13
N GLU A 116 1.40 -16.68 10.01
CA GLU A 116 0.64 -16.83 8.76
C GLU A 116 0.13 -15.47 8.24
N GLU A 117 -0.18 -14.56 9.16
CA GLU A 117 -0.61 -13.20 8.87
C GLU A 117 0.53 -12.32 8.34
N ALA A 118 1.78 -12.56 8.77
CA ALA A 118 2.95 -11.93 8.19
C ALA A 118 3.22 -12.47 6.78
N VAL A 119 3.00 -13.77 6.51
CA VAL A 119 3.09 -14.34 5.16
C VAL A 119 2.03 -13.72 4.24
N LYS A 120 0.77 -13.64 4.70
CA LYS A 120 -0.32 -12.98 3.96
C LYS A 120 -0.05 -11.49 3.77
N MET A 121 0.52 -10.79 4.75
CA MET A 121 0.90 -9.38 4.61
C MET A 121 2.07 -9.18 3.64
N LEU A 122 3.10 -10.02 3.69
CA LEU A 122 4.22 -10.00 2.75
C LEU A 122 3.71 -10.25 1.33
N PHE A 123 2.84 -11.24 1.16
CA PHE A 123 2.19 -11.51 -0.12
C PHE A 123 1.36 -10.31 -0.58
N ARG A 124 0.50 -9.72 0.27
CA ARG A 124 -0.30 -8.55 -0.13
C ARG A 124 0.53 -7.29 -0.41
N ARG A 125 1.61 -7.04 0.34
CA ARG A 125 2.39 -5.79 0.27
C ARG A 125 3.55 -5.84 -0.72
N LEU A 126 4.06 -7.03 -1.03
CA LEU A 126 5.21 -7.21 -1.92
C LEU A 126 4.84 -7.87 -3.27
N ARG A 127 3.60 -8.38 -3.41
CA ARG A 127 3.07 -8.79 -4.72
C ARG A 127 3.10 -7.58 -5.67
N GLY A 128 3.74 -7.78 -6.83
CA GLY A 128 3.99 -6.74 -7.83
C GLY A 128 5.30 -5.95 -7.67
N ARG A 129 6.07 -6.12 -6.59
CA ARG A 129 7.33 -5.35 -6.35
C ARG A 129 8.62 -6.15 -6.54
N PHE A 130 8.53 -7.49 -6.58
CA PHE A 130 9.67 -8.41 -6.79
C PHE A 130 9.34 -9.55 -7.77
N ARG A 131 8.27 -9.43 -8.57
CA ARG A 131 7.79 -10.51 -9.44
C ARG A 131 8.83 -11.01 -10.46
N PRO A 132 9.73 -10.16 -11.01
CA PRO A 132 10.80 -10.63 -11.87
C PRO A 132 11.72 -11.64 -11.16
N ILE A 133 12.15 -11.34 -9.93
CA ILE A 133 13.02 -12.22 -9.14
C ILE A 133 12.29 -13.53 -8.80
N ILE A 134 11.06 -13.44 -8.31
CA ILE A 134 10.28 -14.63 -7.91
C ILE A 134 10.00 -15.53 -9.10
N SER A 135 9.61 -14.99 -10.25
CA SER A 135 9.34 -15.84 -11.41
C SER A 135 10.60 -16.36 -12.11
N THR A 136 11.75 -15.69 -11.99
CA THR A 136 13.04 -16.30 -12.38
C THR A 136 13.35 -17.51 -11.50
N ILE A 137 13.10 -17.43 -10.19
CA ILE A 137 13.25 -18.59 -9.30
C ILE A 137 12.27 -19.70 -9.67
N GLU A 138 11.01 -19.38 -9.97
CA GLU A 138 10.01 -20.35 -10.46
C GLU A 138 10.50 -21.03 -11.76
N ASP A 139 11.05 -20.27 -12.71
CA ASP A 139 11.56 -20.80 -13.99
C ASP A 139 12.80 -21.69 -13.77
N ILE A 140 13.71 -21.32 -12.86
CA ILE A 140 14.87 -22.15 -12.48
C ILE A 140 14.43 -23.48 -11.87
N ILE A 141 13.43 -23.44 -10.97
CA ILE A 141 12.90 -24.65 -10.32
C ILE A 141 12.21 -25.55 -11.35
N ASN A 142 11.44 -24.97 -12.27
CA ASN A 142 10.70 -25.72 -13.29
C ASN A 142 11.60 -26.33 -14.38
N ALA A 143 12.79 -25.76 -14.60
CA ALA A 143 13.75 -26.27 -15.58
C ALA A 143 14.39 -27.61 -15.17
N ASP A 144 14.37 -27.93 -13.87
CA ASP A 144 14.93 -29.17 -13.29
C ASP A 144 16.37 -29.50 -13.76
N ASP A 145 17.14 -28.45 -14.08
CA ASP A 145 18.54 -28.52 -14.50
C ASP A 145 19.36 -27.47 -13.75
N ILE A 146 20.39 -27.93 -13.05
CA ILE A 146 21.30 -27.09 -12.24
C ILE A 146 22.12 -26.10 -13.06
N LYS A 147 22.10 -26.18 -14.39
CA LYS A 147 22.78 -25.24 -15.30
C LYS A 147 21.83 -24.25 -15.98
N ALA A 148 20.51 -24.43 -15.85
CA ALA A 148 19.53 -23.58 -16.52
C ALA A 148 19.44 -22.15 -15.92
N TRP A 149 19.98 -21.94 -14.72
CA TRP A 149 19.85 -20.66 -14.02
C TRP A 149 20.52 -19.48 -14.74
N GLU A 150 21.65 -19.69 -15.41
CA GLU A 150 22.31 -18.61 -16.19
C GLU A 150 21.42 -18.15 -17.34
N VAL A 151 20.75 -19.10 -18.01
CA VAL A 151 19.81 -18.81 -19.11
C VAL A 151 18.56 -18.11 -18.57
N CYS A 152 17.96 -18.61 -17.50
CA CYS A 152 16.77 -18.00 -16.90
C CYS A 152 17.02 -16.59 -16.35
N ILE A 153 18.22 -16.30 -15.84
CA ILE A 153 18.61 -14.96 -15.40
C ILE A 153 18.86 -14.05 -16.61
N SER A 154 19.62 -14.51 -17.61
CA SER A 154 19.93 -13.73 -18.81
C SER A 154 18.66 -13.38 -19.61
N GLU A 155 17.77 -14.35 -19.83
CA GLU A 155 16.46 -14.11 -20.45
C GLU A 155 15.62 -13.13 -19.63
N ARG A 156 15.73 -13.15 -18.30
CA ARG A 156 15.01 -12.20 -17.46
C ARG A 156 15.59 -10.80 -17.60
N GLU A 157 16.91 -10.66 -17.60
CA GLU A 157 17.60 -9.39 -17.77
C GLU A 157 17.28 -8.78 -19.14
N ASP A 158 17.30 -9.58 -20.21
CA ASP A 158 16.86 -9.16 -21.55
C ASP A 158 15.40 -8.70 -21.55
N ARG A 159 14.49 -9.42 -20.88
CA ARG A 159 13.08 -9.02 -20.77
C ARG A 159 12.86 -7.79 -19.88
N LEU A 160 13.76 -7.51 -18.95
CA LEU A 160 13.74 -6.30 -18.12
C LEU A 160 14.33 -5.10 -18.86
N THR A 161 15.23 -5.33 -19.83
CA THR A 161 15.94 -4.26 -20.57
C THR A 161 15.38 -4.01 -21.97
N THR A 162 14.54 -4.90 -22.51
CA THR A 162 13.88 -4.71 -23.80
C THR A 162 12.50 -4.03 -23.67
N ALA A 163 12.24 -3.05 -24.54
CA ALA A 163 11.00 -2.26 -24.68
C ALA A 163 9.78 -3.07 -25.20
N SER A 164 9.79 -4.39 -25.03
CA SER A 164 8.83 -5.27 -25.69
C SER A 164 7.52 -5.30 -24.91
N ILE A 165 6.46 -4.75 -25.49
CA ILE A 165 5.10 -4.80 -24.91
C ILE A 165 4.64 -6.28 -24.85
N PRO A 166 4.26 -6.80 -23.67
CA PRO A 166 3.74 -8.16 -23.57
C PRO A 166 2.48 -8.33 -24.41
N SER A 167 2.44 -9.39 -25.21
CA SER A 167 1.32 -9.68 -26.11
C SER A 167 0.18 -10.45 -25.42
N THR A 168 0.45 -11.03 -24.24
CA THR A 168 -0.52 -11.86 -23.48
C THR A 168 -0.61 -11.48 -22.00
N ASP A 169 -1.75 -11.74 -21.37
CA ASP A 169 -1.98 -11.48 -19.94
C ASP A 169 -1.14 -12.36 -19.00
N SER A 170 -0.62 -13.48 -19.51
CA SER A 170 0.36 -14.32 -18.81
C SER A 170 1.72 -13.63 -18.75
N GLU A 171 2.15 -13.04 -19.86
CA GLU A 171 3.40 -12.28 -19.93
C GLU A 171 3.33 -10.99 -19.11
N LYS A 172 2.21 -10.25 -19.16
CA LYS A 172 1.99 -9.05 -18.31
C LYS A 172 2.16 -9.36 -16.82
N ARG A 173 1.55 -10.44 -16.33
CA ARG A 173 1.69 -10.89 -14.93
C ARG A 173 3.09 -11.37 -14.55
N ARG A 174 3.91 -11.74 -15.54
CA ARG A 174 5.30 -12.18 -15.33
C ARG A 174 6.30 -11.02 -15.29
N ILE A 175 5.95 -9.87 -15.88
CA ILE A 175 6.77 -8.66 -15.90
C ILE A 175 6.26 -7.53 -14.99
N GLU A 176 5.17 -7.76 -14.27
CA GLU A 176 4.57 -6.80 -13.31
C GLU A 176 5.61 -6.37 -12.26
N GLY A 177 5.93 -5.08 -12.19
CA GLY A 177 7.04 -4.54 -11.37
C GLY A 177 8.41 -4.41 -12.09
N ASN A 178 8.46 -4.59 -13.42
CA ASN A 178 9.61 -4.22 -14.25
C ASN A 178 9.69 -2.69 -14.38
N LEU A 179 10.78 -2.07 -13.92
CA LEU A 179 10.99 -0.62 -14.00
C LEU A 179 10.92 -0.10 -15.45
N CYS A 180 11.51 -0.81 -16.42
CA CYS A 180 11.46 -0.40 -17.83
C CYS A 180 10.07 -0.64 -18.43
N GLY A 181 9.40 -1.74 -18.09
CA GLY A 181 8.02 -2.00 -18.52
C GLY A 181 7.02 -0.99 -17.95
N GLU A 182 7.22 -0.52 -16.72
CA GLU A 182 6.45 0.57 -16.12
C GLU A 182 6.79 1.93 -16.75
N LEU A 183 8.05 2.19 -17.09
CA LEU A 183 8.48 3.39 -17.82
C LEU A 183 7.96 3.40 -19.26
N ASP A 184 7.95 2.27 -19.94
CA ASP A 184 7.47 2.11 -21.32
C ASP A 184 5.95 2.02 -21.38
N TYR A 185 5.30 1.45 -20.36
CA TYR A 185 3.85 1.55 -20.18
C TYR A 185 3.44 3.00 -19.85
N SER A 186 4.27 3.72 -19.09
CA SER A 186 4.11 5.15 -18.87
C SER A 186 4.36 5.95 -20.15
N GLN A 187 5.39 5.63 -20.95
CA GLN A 187 5.66 6.24 -22.26
C GLN A 187 4.63 5.87 -23.33
N TYR A 188 4.10 4.65 -23.32
CA TYR A 188 3.01 4.21 -24.18
C TYR A 188 1.70 4.88 -23.75
N ARG A 189 1.43 5.04 -22.44
CA ARG A 189 0.32 5.89 -21.97
C ARG A 189 0.51 7.33 -22.40
N LEU A 190 1.73 7.87 -22.31
CA LEU A 190 2.07 9.22 -22.79
C LEU A 190 1.92 9.33 -24.32
N GLY A 191 2.26 8.29 -25.09
CA GLY A 191 2.11 8.24 -26.55
C GLY A 191 0.68 7.98 -27.04
N GLN A 192 -0.17 7.33 -26.22
CA GLN A 192 -1.61 7.22 -26.46
C GLN A 192 -2.36 8.50 -26.07
N LEU A 193 -1.83 9.26 -25.10
CA LEU A 193 -2.22 10.64 -24.78
C LEU A 193 -1.97 11.61 -25.96
N GLU A 194 -1.12 11.25 -26.93
CA GLU A 194 -0.77 12.06 -28.10
C GLU A 194 -1.61 11.79 -29.36
N ARG A 195 -2.56 10.85 -29.33
CA ARG A 195 -3.39 10.53 -30.52
C ARG A 195 -4.88 10.46 -30.20
N THR A 196 -5.43 11.54 -29.66
CA THR A 196 -6.75 12.15 -30.00
C THR A 196 -7.21 13.05 -28.84
N PRO A 197 -7.64 14.29 -29.09
CA PRO A 197 -8.28 15.12 -28.07
C PRO A 197 -9.76 14.73 -27.97
N THR A 198 -10.04 13.57 -27.38
CA THR A 198 -11.41 13.18 -27.00
C THR A 198 -11.40 12.40 -25.68
N GLU A 199 -12.01 13.01 -24.66
CA GLU A 199 -12.90 12.38 -23.66
C GLU A 199 -12.43 11.19 -22.80
N GLN A 200 -11.17 10.75 -22.80
CA GLN A 200 -10.72 9.71 -21.87
C GLN A 200 -9.35 10.05 -21.28
N THR A 201 -9.33 10.60 -20.05
CA THR A 201 -8.26 10.45 -19.04
C THR A 201 -8.42 11.49 -17.92
N ARG A 202 -9.30 11.22 -16.94
CA ARG A 202 -8.92 11.51 -15.55
C ARG A 202 -7.77 10.59 -15.12
N GLY A 203 -6.90 11.07 -14.24
CA GLY A 203 -5.67 10.40 -13.83
C GLY A 203 -4.42 10.83 -14.60
N LYS A 204 -4.38 12.06 -15.12
CA LYS A 204 -3.11 12.69 -15.52
C LYS A 204 -2.23 12.90 -14.29
N GLU A 205 -0.91 12.96 -14.48
CA GLU A 205 0.05 13.17 -13.37
C GLU A 205 -0.35 14.35 -12.48
N TRP A 206 -0.90 15.42 -13.06
CA TRP A 206 -1.44 16.57 -12.35
C TRP A 206 -2.53 16.22 -11.33
N GLU A 207 -3.57 15.49 -11.74
CA GLU A 207 -4.73 15.17 -10.90
C GLU A 207 -4.36 14.21 -9.76
N PHE A 208 -3.39 13.32 -9.96
CA PHE A 208 -2.86 12.50 -8.87
C PHE A 208 -1.93 13.30 -7.95
N SER A 209 -1.10 14.18 -8.52
CA SER A 209 -0.17 15.00 -7.76
C SER A 209 -0.91 15.95 -6.82
N ILE A 210 -2.07 16.49 -7.24
CA ILE A 210 -2.83 17.43 -6.43
C ILE A 210 -3.38 16.79 -5.14
N LEU A 211 -3.66 15.48 -5.15
CA LEU A 211 -4.15 14.77 -3.96
C LEU A 211 -3.11 14.77 -2.83
N PHE A 212 -1.82 14.67 -3.18
CA PHE A 212 -0.73 14.76 -2.19
C PHE A 212 -0.69 16.14 -1.54
N GLU A 213 -0.89 17.19 -2.33
CA GLU A 213 -0.95 18.55 -1.81
C GLU A 213 -2.23 18.76 -0.98
N MET A 214 -3.38 18.16 -1.33
CA MET A 214 -4.57 18.19 -0.46
C MET A 214 -4.30 17.56 0.90
N VAL A 215 -3.63 16.41 0.95
CA VAL A 215 -3.19 15.81 2.23
C VAL A 215 -2.22 16.75 2.95
N HIS A 216 -1.27 17.34 2.23
CA HIS A 216 -0.29 18.25 2.82
C HIS A 216 -0.94 19.50 3.41
N LEU A 217 -2.00 20.03 2.80
CA LEU A 217 -2.71 21.22 3.23
C LEU A 217 -3.65 20.95 4.40
N PHE A 218 -4.35 19.81 4.38
CA PHE A 218 -5.46 19.56 5.28
C PHE A 218 -5.18 18.52 6.36
N HIS A 219 -4.23 17.59 6.22
CA HIS A 219 -4.09 16.48 7.16
C HIS A 219 -3.25 16.85 8.40
N ASP A 220 -3.86 16.78 9.59
CA ASP A 220 -3.28 17.11 10.91
C ASP A 220 -2.71 18.53 11.00
N LYS A 221 -3.32 19.47 10.28
CA LYS A 221 -2.90 20.87 10.22
C LYS A 221 -4.07 21.82 10.32
N THR A 222 -3.83 23.02 10.84
CA THR A 222 -4.74 24.14 10.63
C THR A 222 -4.64 24.59 9.19
N VAL A 223 -5.79 24.84 8.55
CA VAL A 223 -5.82 25.22 7.14
C VAL A 223 -5.11 26.57 6.95
N PRO A 224 -4.19 26.70 5.96
CA PRO A 224 -3.40 27.92 5.77
C PRO A 224 -4.26 29.16 5.48
N ALA A 225 -3.85 30.30 6.02
CA ALA A 225 -4.56 31.57 5.82
C ALA A 225 -4.58 32.04 4.36
N GLN A 226 -3.57 31.63 3.58
CA GLN A 226 -3.42 31.93 2.16
C GLN A 226 -4.53 31.31 1.29
N LEU A 227 -5.27 30.35 1.83
CA LEU A 227 -6.43 29.76 1.18
C LEU A 227 -7.69 30.63 1.32
N TYR A 228 -7.68 31.62 2.22
CA TYR A 228 -8.82 32.50 2.48
C TYR A 228 -8.69 33.83 1.75
N HIS A 229 -9.84 34.40 1.40
CA HIS A 229 -9.90 35.78 0.96
C HIS A 229 -9.44 36.72 2.08
N ASN A 230 -8.51 37.63 1.78
CA ASN A 230 -7.89 38.57 2.74
C ASN A 230 -7.25 37.92 3.98
N ALA A 231 -6.88 36.63 3.90
CA ALA A 231 -6.33 35.86 5.01
C ALA A 231 -7.25 35.71 6.25
N GLU A 232 -8.54 36.02 6.11
CA GLU A 232 -9.53 35.87 7.19
C GLU A 232 -10.32 34.56 7.02
N PRO A 233 -10.34 33.65 8.02
CA PRO A 233 -11.04 32.40 7.90
C PRO A 233 -12.55 32.63 7.74
N PRO A 234 -13.20 32.05 6.71
CA PRO A 234 -14.62 32.29 6.44
C PRO A 234 -15.53 31.66 7.48
N HIS A 235 -15.02 30.72 8.29
CA HIS A 235 -15.77 30.06 9.36
C HIS A 235 -14.82 29.71 10.52
N SER A 236 -15.34 29.71 11.75
CA SER A 236 -14.53 29.43 12.96
C SER A 236 -13.93 28.01 12.97
N MET A 237 -14.50 27.07 12.21
CA MET A 237 -13.95 25.71 12.06
C MET A 237 -12.52 25.70 11.52
N PHE A 238 -12.13 26.68 10.71
CA PHE A 238 -10.79 26.77 10.13
C PHE A 238 -9.70 27.15 11.14
N GLN A 239 -10.08 27.58 12.35
CA GLN A 239 -9.15 27.76 13.46
C GLN A 239 -8.73 26.43 14.10
N ARG A 240 -9.38 25.33 13.70
CA ARG A 240 -9.13 23.98 14.21
C ARG A 240 -8.22 23.19 13.28
N LYS A 241 -7.64 22.12 13.81
CA LYS A 241 -6.93 21.15 12.98
C LYS A 241 -7.91 20.41 12.08
N ALA A 242 -7.61 20.41 10.80
CA ALA A 242 -8.23 19.56 9.80
C ALA A 242 -7.53 18.20 9.74
N ALA A 243 -8.26 17.18 9.28
CA ALA A 243 -7.73 15.87 8.93
C ALA A 243 -8.49 15.30 7.74
N VAL A 244 -7.78 14.86 6.70
CA VAL A 244 -8.38 14.08 5.61
C VAL A 244 -8.88 12.74 6.16
N VAL A 245 -10.18 12.48 6.03
CA VAL A 245 -10.85 11.28 6.53
C VAL A 245 -10.49 10.08 5.65
N GLY A 246 -10.32 8.90 6.25
CA GLY A 246 -9.87 7.69 5.54
C GLY A 246 -8.37 7.67 5.18
N TRP A 247 -7.61 8.71 5.51
CA TRP A 247 -6.17 8.74 5.26
C TRP A 247 -5.42 7.75 6.15
N THR A 248 -4.63 6.88 5.52
CA THR A 248 -3.88 5.79 6.19
C THR A 248 -2.37 5.90 5.97
N GLY A 249 -1.89 7.04 5.45
CA GLY A 249 -0.49 7.23 5.05
C GLY A 249 -0.15 6.69 3.66
N LEU A 250 -1.10 6.02 3.00
CA LEU A 250 -0.96 5.53 1.63
C LEU A 250 -1.98 6.25 0.73
N MET A 251 -1.48 6.78 -0.39
CA MET A 251 -2.33 7.36 -1.41
C MET A 251 -3.14 6.26 -2.08
N ARG A 252 -4.45 6.26 -1.81
CA ARG A 252 -5.43 5.38 -2.42
C ARG A 252 -6.60 6.23 -2.88
N THR A 253 -7.20 5.84 -3.99
CA THR A 253 -8.34 6.53 -4.60
C THR A 253 -9.38 5.50 -4.98
N THR A 254 -10.62 5.94 -5.14
CA THR A 254 -11.71 5.15 -5.72
C THR A 254 -12.47 5.99 -6.74
N SER A 255 -13.37 5.39 -7.50
CA SER A 255 -14.10 6.05 -8.58
C SER A 255 -15.53 5.52 -8.71
N ASN A 256 -16.33 6.16 -9.58
CA ASN A 256 -17.69 5.72 -9.87
C ASN A 256 -17.81 4.27 -10.38
N GLN A 257 -16.71 3.67 -10.88
CA GLN A 257 -16.67 2.28 -11.34
C GLN A 257 -16.70 1.28 -10.18
N GLU A 258 -16.27 1.70 -8.99
CA GLU A 258 -16.12 0.85 -7.82
C GLU A 258 -17.23 1.10 -6.78
N MET A 259 -17.65 2.36 -6.62
CA MET A 259 -18.70 2.75 -5.68
C MET A 259 -19.40 4.03 -6.13
N THR A 260 -20.64 4.28 -5.68
CA THR A 260 -21.31 5.56 -5.97
C THR A 260 -20.76 6.70 -5.11
N MET A 261 -20.96 7.95 -5.53
CA MET A 261 -20.58 9.12 -4.70
C MET A 261 -21.35 9.12 -3.38
N ALA A 262 -22.61 8.67 -3.39
CA ALA A 262 -23.43 8.56 -2.18
C ALA A 262 -22.85 7.53 -1.21
N ASP A 263 -22.46 6.35 -1.70
CA ASP A 263 -21.81 5.31 -0.87
C ASP A 263 -20.48 5.80 -0.31
N PHE A 264 -19.70 6.54 -1.10
CA PHE A 264 -18.43 7.12 -0.67
C PHE A 264 -18.63 8.12 0.49
N LEU A 265 -19.57 9.06 0.32
CA LEU A 265 -19.87 10.05 1.36
C LEU A 265 -20.45 9.38 2.60
N ASP A 266 -21.33 8.40 2.44
CA ASP A 266 -21.91 7.63 3.55
C ASP A 266 -20.84 6.86 4.33
N ALA A 267 -19.92 6.20 3.62
CA ALA A 267 -18.80 5.49 4.24
C ALA A 267 -17.97 6.42 5.14
N HIS A 268 -17.58 7.59 4.63
CA HIS A 268 -16.72 8.52 5.38
C HIS A 268 -17.45 9.31 6.47
N ILE A 269 -18.73 9.61 6.30
CA ILE A 269 -19.48 10.48 7.21
C ILE A 269 -20.20 9.66 8.29
N ASN A 270 -20.75 8.51 7.93
CA ASN A 270 -21.62 7.73 8.80
C ASN A 270 -21.00 6.39 9.24
N ASN A 271 -20.09 5.80 8.43
CA ASN A 271 -19.57 4.44 8.68
C ASN A 271 -18.05 4.40 8.94
N ASN A 272 -17.47 5.44 9.55
CA ASN A 272 -16.06 5.46 9.97
C ASN A 272 -15.03 5.16 8.86
N SER A 273 -15.33 5.56 7.61
CA SER A 273 -14.52 5.25 6.42
C SER A 273 -14.46 3.78 6.05
N GLU A 274 -15.51 3.02 6.34
CA GLU A 274 -15.65 1.61 5.96
C GLU A 274 -16.94 1.37 5.16
N GLN A 275 -16.89 0.41 4.24
CA GLN A 275 -18.05 -0.15 3.55
C GLN A 275 -17.88 -1.66 3.49
N ASP A 276 -18.88 -2.41 3.93
CA ASP A 276 -18.85 -3.89 4.01
C ASP A 276 -17.61 -4.44 4.75
N GLY A 277 -17.15 -3.70 5.78
CA GLY A 277 -15.96 -4.04 6.57
C GLY A 277 -14.64 -3.86 5.83
N GLN A 278 -14.64 -3.22 4.65
CA GLN A 278 -13.44 -2.81 3.93
C GLN A 278 -13.18 -1.31 4.08
N PRO A 279 -11.92 -0.89 4.26
CA PRO A 279 -11.59 0.53 4.36
C PRO A 279 -11.76 1.23 3.01
N VAL A 280 -12.51 2.31 3.00
CA VAL A 280 -12.74 3.14 1.80
C VAL A 280 -11.58 4.14 1.62
N PRO A 281 -10.99 4.24 0.40
CA PRO A 281 -9.95 5.21 0.11
C PRO A 281 -10.38 6.66 0.34
N PRO A 282 -9.48 7.57 0.74
CA PRO A 282 -9.83 8.95 1.14
C PRO A 282 -10.31 9.88 0.01
N PHE A 283 -10.10 9.52 -1.27
CA PHE A 283 -10.42 10.36 -2.43
C PHE A 283 -11.26 9.61 -3.45
N PHE A 284 -12.28 10.29 -3.97
CA PHE A 284 -13.21 9.78 -4.95
C PHE A 284 -13.18 10.58 -6.25
N PHE A 285 -13.16 9.89 -7.39
CA PHE A 285 -13.32 10.46 -8.73
C PHE A 285 -14.74 10.23 -9.27
N PRO A 286 -15.55 11.30 -9.44
CA PRO A 286 -16.91 11.20 -9.99
C PRO A 286 -16.97 10.80 -11.47
N GLU A 287 -18.16 10.52 -11.97
CA GLU A 287 -18.41 10.17 -13.38
C GLU A 287 -18.08 11.32 -14.35
N GLU A 288 -17.41 11.01 -15.47
CA GLU A 288 -16.90 12.02 -16.41
C GLU A 288 -17.99 12.72 -17.22
N HIS A 289 -19.08 12.02 -17.56
CA HIS A 289 -20.14 12.55 -18.42
C HIS A 289 -21.23 13.33 -17.65
N VAL A 290 -21.17 13.31 -16.33
CA VAL A 290 -22.09 14.05 -15.46
C VAL A 290 -21.37 15.30 -14.99
N SER A 291 -21.93 16.47 -15.31
CA SER A 291 -21.40 17.74 -14.83
C SER A 291 -21.23 17.70 -13.31
N GLY A 292 -20.02 17.98 -12.80
CA GLY A 292 -19.72 17.75 -11.38
C GLY A 292 -18.26 18.03 -11.00
N PRO A 293 -17.89 17.75 -9.74
CA PRO A 293 -16.51 17.88 -9.26
C PRO A 293 -15.57 16.90 -9.96
N ASP A 294 -14.28 17.24 -9.91
CA ASP A 294 -13.17 16.38 -10.32
C ASP A 294 -12.72 15.43 -9.22
N VAL A 295 -12.69 15.90 -7.98
CA VAL A 295 -12.33 15.08 -6.83
C VAL A 295 -13.30 15.38 -5.70
N VAL A 296 -13.69 14.35 -4.96
CA VAL A 296 -14.46 14.47 -3.73
C VAL A 296 -13.69 13.83 -2.59
N PHE A 297 -13.63 14.49 -1.44
CA PHE A 297 -13.11 13.93 -0.20
C PHE A 297 -13.78 14.56 1.01
N VAL A 298 -13.51 14.04 2.21
CA VAL A 298 -14.09 14.53 3.45
C VAL A 298 -12.98 15.01 4.38
N ILE A 299 -13.17 16.19 4.96
CA ILE A 299 -12.30 16.73 6.01
C ILE A 299 -13.02 16.66 7.35
N ARG A 300 -12.27 16.27 8.37
CA ARG A 300 -12.67 16.37 9.77
C ARG A 300 -11.98 17.55 10.44
N PHE A 301 -12.74 18.42 11.10
CA PHE A 301 -12.20 19.44 12.00
C PHE A 301 -12.38 19.00 13.45
N SER A 302 -11.27 18.83 14.17
CA SER A 302 -11.26 18.39 15.57
C SER A 302 -11.35 19.58 16.53
N GLY A 303 -12.25 19.57 17.51
CA GLY A 303 -12.23 20.60 18.57
C GLY A 303 -12.86 20.17 19.89
N LEU A 304 -12.55 20.94 20.93
CA LEU A 304 -13.27 20.89 22.21
C LEU A 304 -14.63 21.58 22.01
N ALA A 305 -15.66 21.10 22.73
CA ALA A 305 -16.96 21.76 22.74
C ALA A 305 -16.78 23.25 23.10
N PRO A 306 -17.53 24.17 22.48
CA PRO A 306 -17.55 25.55 22.93
C PRO A 306 -18.03 25.55 24.39
N ASP A 307 -17.14 25.93 25.30
CA ASP A 307 -17.51 26.16 26.69
C ASP A 307 -18.51 27.32 26.68
N ASP A 308 -19.74 27.06 27.15
CA ASP A 308 -20.71 28.11 27.38
C ASP A 308 -20.08 29.09 28.38
N THR A 309 -19.76 30.28 27.88
CA THR A 309 -19.41 31.49 28.63
C THR A 309 -18.09 31.49 29.40
N LEU A 310 -17.27 32.49 29.04
CA LEU A 310 -16.28 33.15 29.88
C LEU A 310 -16.75 33.24 31.35
N THR A 311 -16.25 32.36 32.22
CA THR A 311 -15.92 32.70 33.62
C THR A 311 -15.03 31.63 34.26
N SER A 312 -13.79 32.05 34.55
CA SER A 312 -12.90 31.62 35.63
C SER A 312 -12.63 30.12 35.88
N SER A 313 -11.38 29.73 35.60
CA SER A 313 -10.54 28.86 36.45
C SER A 313 -11.19 27.60 37.04
N SER A 314 -11.34 26.57 36.22
CA SER A 314 -11.32 25.19 36.71
C SER A 314 -10.70 24.28 35.66
N THR A 315 -9.77 23.45 36.09
CA THR A 315 -9.16 22.38 35.30
C THR A 315 -10.22 21.54 34.58
N PRO A 316 -10.02 21.20 33.30
CA PRO A 316 -11.02 20.49 32.51
C PRO A 316 -11.28 19.10 33.09
N SER A 317 -12.56 18.80 33.36
CA SER A 317 -12.99 17.46 33.76
C SER A 317 -12.84 16.47 32.59
N PRO A 318 -12.46 15.20 32.86
CA PRO A 318 -12.36 14.15 31.86
C PRO A 318 -13.78 13.72 31.45
N GLY A 319 -14.37 14.44 30.50
CA GLY A 319 -15.72 14.19 30.01
C GLY A 319 -16.27 15.19 29.00
N SER A 320 -15.51 16.23 28.62
CA SER A 320 -15.94 17.15 27.56
C SER A 320 -15.98 16.40 26.23
N ALA A 321 -17.18 16.21 25.68
CA ALA A 321 -17.39 15.54 24.41
C ALA A 321 -16.62 16.28 23.31
N SER A 322 -15.65 15.60 22.69
CA SER A 322 -14.95 16.11 21.52
C SER A 322 -15.97 16.35 20.42
N PHE A 323 -16.01 17.58 19.92
CA PHE A 323 -16.90 17.96 18.85
C PHE A 323 -16.19 17.79 17.52
N GLU A 324 -16.59 16.79 16.75
CA GLU A 324 -16.08 16.56 15.41
C GLU A 324 -17.03 17.16 14.37
N MET A 325 -16.47 17.94 13.44
CA MET A 325 -17.20 18.45 12.29
C MET A 325 -16.66 17.78 11.04
N LEU A 326 -17.51 17.04 10.33
CA LEU A 326 -17.19 16.45 9.04
C LEU A 326 -17.74 17.36 7.93
N CYS A 327 -16.92 17.59 6.91
CA CYS A 327 -17.24 18.51 5.82
C CYS A 327 -16.85 17.87 4.48
N PRO A 328 -17.82 17.62 3.58
CA PRO A 328 -17.52 17.29 2.20
C PRO A 328 -16.70 18.40 1.54
N VAL A 329 -15.72 18.01 0.73
CA VAL A 329 -14.91 18.90 -0.10
C VAL A 329 -15.10 18.47 -1.54
N LEU A 330 -15.60 19.40 -2.35
CA LEU A 330 -15.86 19.21 -3.77
C LEU A 330 -14.82 20.02 -4.54
N VAL A 331 -13.94 19.33 -5.24
CA VAL A 331 -12.79 19.95 -5.92
C VAL A 331 -13.06 20.02 -7.41
N GLN A 332 -12.93 21.21 -7.99
CA GLN A 332 -12.86 21.38 -9.44
C GLN A 332 -11.43 21.78 -9.84
N LEU A 333 -10.81 20.96 -10.66
CA LEU A 333 -9.49 21.18 -11.23
C LEU A 333 -9.62 21.91 -12.57
N LYS A 334 -8.75 22.91 -12.79
CA LYS A 334 -8.63 23.64 -14.04
C LYS A 334 -7.16 23.75 -14.43
N HIS A 335 -6.75 22.92 -15.38
CA HIS A 335 -5.43 23.01 -15.99
C HIS A 335 -5.54 23.73 -17.34
N CYS A 336 -5.30 25.05 -17.35
CA CYS A 336 -5.48 25.90 -18.52
C CYS A 336 -4.45 27.02 -18.53
N GLU A 337 -4.19 27.64 -19.69
CA GLU A 337 -3.26 28.78 -19.81
C GLU A 337 -3.88 30.13 -19.44
N LYS A 338 -5.22 30.21 -19.50
CA LYS A 338 -6.02 31.37 -19.07
C LYS A 338 -7.37 30.87 -18.57
N LEU A 339 -7.87 31.49 -17.50
CA LEU A 339 -9.20 31.23 -16.96
C LEU A 339 -9.94 32.55 -16.87
N SER A 340 -10.99 32.71 -17.67
CA SER A 340 -11.86 33.89 -17.59
C SER A 340 -12.78 33.81 -16.37
N GLN A 341 -13.30 34.97 -15.94
CA GLN A 341 -14.30 35.04 -14.86
C GLN A 341 -15.54 34.15 -15.15
N SER A 342 -15.97 34.08 -16.41
CA SER A 342 -17.11 33.23 -16.81
C SER A 342 -16.79 31.74 -16.65
N GLU A 343 -15.58 31.32 -16.98
CA GLU A 343 -15.14 29.93 -16.80
C GLU A 343 -14.99 29.57 -15.32
N MET A 344 -14.53 30.51 -14.50
CA MET A 344 -14.49 30.33 -13.04
C MET A 344 -15.89 30.17 -12.44
N ILE A 345 -16.85 31.01 -12.85
CA ILE A 345 -18.26 30.88 -12.43
C ILE A 345 -18.82 29.53 -12.85
N LYS A 346 -18.54 29.07 -14.07
CA LYS A 346 -18.93 27.73 -14.53
C LYS A 346 -18.28 26.62 -13.71
N ALA A 347 -16.99 26.75 -13.40
CA ALA A 347 -16.23 25.80 -12.58
C ALA A 347 -16.78 25.68 -11.16
N ARG A 348 -17.25 26.79 -10.56
CA ARG A 348 -17.94 26.74 -9.27
C ARG A 348 -19.35 26.18 -9.39
N GLY A 349 -20.03 26.47 -10.49
CA GLY A 349 -21.37 25.95 -10.75
C GLY A 349 -21.45 24.42 -10.78
N THR A 350 -20.37 23.71 -11.14
CA THR A 350 -20.35 22.24 -11.16
C THR A 350 -20.37 21.60 -9.77
N VAL A 351 -19.99 22.34 -8.72
CA VAL A 351 -19.95 21.85 -7.33
C VAL A 351 -21.09 22.39 -6.48
N GLN A 352 -22.08 23.05 -7.11
CA GLN A 352 -23.29 23.51 -6.43
C GLN A 352 -24.25 22.34 -6.15
N PRO A 353 -25.09 22.42 -5.09
CA PRO A 353 -25.95 21.31 -4.70
C PRO A 353 -26.89 20.83 -5.81
N GLU A 354 -27.36 21.72 -6.68
CA GLU A 354 -28.19 21.39 -7.84
C GLU A 354 -27.47 20.45 -8.82
N LYS A 355 -26.16 20.62 -9.02
CA LYS A 355 -25.35 19.76 -9.89
C LYS A 355 -24.94 18.48 -9.22
N ILE A 356 -24.69 18.52 -7.91
CA ILE A 356 -24.35 17.30 -7.16
C ILE A 356 -25.53 16.31 -7.11
N LYS A 357 -26.78 16.78 -7.21
CA LYS A 357 -27.95 15.91 -7.37
C LYS A 357 -27.90 15.04 -8.63
N ASP A 358 -27.23 15.48 -9.69
CA ASP A 358 -27.04 14.68 -10.91
C ASP A 358 -26.19 13.42 -10.62
N HIS A 359 -25.42 13.42 -9.53
CA HIS A 359 -24.63 12.26 -9.03
C HIS A 359 -25.40 11.41 -8.01
N GLY A 360 -26.71 11.62 -7.85
CA GLY A 360 -27.55 10.90 -6.89
C GLY A 360 -27.32 11.31 -5.43
N VAL A 361 -26.67 12.45 -5.19
CA VAL A 361 -26.30 12.92 -3.86
C VAL A 361 -27.13 14.14 -3.46
N GLU A 362 -27.78 14.07 -2.30
CA GLU A 362 -28.38 15.22 -1.64
C GLU A 362 -27.44 15.75 -0.54
N LEU A 363 -26.66 16.79 -0.84
CA LEU A 363 -25.62 17.31 0.09
C LEU A 363 -26.15 17.64 1.49
N SER A 364 -27.40 18.06 1.61
CA SER A 364 -28.06 18.37 2.89
C SER A 364 -28.06 17.19 3.88
N GLN A 365 -27.98 15.95 3.40
CA GLN A 365 -27.92 14.74 4.20
C GLN A 365 -26.52 14.54 4.81
N TYR A 366 -25.48 14.96 4.09
CA TYR A 366 -24.07 14.75 4.42
C TYR A 366 -23.41 15.95 5.10
N CYS A 367 -24.03 17.12 5.06
CA CYS A 367 -23.49 18.33 5.70
C CYS A 367 -23.93 18.50 7.16
N ARG A 368 -24.62 17.53 7.77
CA ARG A 368 -25.18 17.65 9.13
C ARG A 368 -24.09 17.49 10.22
N PRO A 369 -24.25 18.14 11.39
CA PRO A 369 -25.35 19.03 11.78
C PRO A 369 -25.17 20.50 11.37
N HIS A 370 -24.04 20.89 10.79
CA HIS A 370 -23.68 22.30 10.60
C HIS A 370 -24.15 22.91 9.27
N GLY A 371 -24.49 22.07 8.32
CA GLY A 371 -24.92 22.47 6.99
C GLY A 371 -23.80 23.06 6.14
N HIS A 372 -22.53 22.68 6.33
CA HIS A 372 -21.42 23.22 5.53
C HIS A 372 -20.80 22.19 4.58
N TYR A 373 -20.43 22.64 3.38
CA TYR A 373 -19.51 21.95 2.48
C TYR A 373 -18.47 22.94 1.92
N ILE A 374 -17.33 22.42 1.47
CA ILE A 374 -16.28 23.23 0.86
C ILE A 374 -16.32 23.05 -0.66
N SER A 375 -16.45 24.15 -1.38
CA SER A 375 -16.21 24.24 -2.82
C SER A 375 -14.77 24.71 -3.03
N LEU A 376 -13.90 23.83 -3.52
CA LEU A 376 -12.51 24.15 -3.80
C LEU A 376 -12.26 24.18 -5.30
N VAL A 377 -11.82 25.32 -5.83
CA VAL A 377 -11.32 25.38 -7.20
C VAL A 377 -9.80 25.45 -7.18
N VAL A 378 -9.16 24.57 -7.95
CA VAL A 378 -7.71 24.58 -8.15
C VAL A 378 -7.44 24.89 -9.61
N SER A 379 -6.97 26.10 -9.89
CA SER A 379 -6.55 26.51 -11.23
C SER A 379 -5.05 26.67 -11.29
N TYR A 380 -4.37 25.96 -12.18
CA TYR A 380 -2.93 26.10 -12.35
C TYR A 380 -2.57 25.87 -13.83
N PRO A 381 -1.59 26.57 -14.42
CA PRO A 381 -0.73 27.63 -13.86
C PRO A 381 -1.24 29.04 -14.19
N VAL A 382 -2.39 29.43 -13.63
CA VAL A 382 -3.06 30.67 -13.99
C VAL A 382 -3.44 31.45 -12.75
N GLU A 383 -3.12 32.74 -12.75
CA GLU A 383 -3.71 33.73 -11.86
C GLU A 383 -5.10 34.11 -12.38
N ILE A 384 -6.12 34.05 -11.54
CA ILE A 384 -7.49 34.39 -11.95
C ILE A 384 -7.64 35.92 -11.95
N ALA A 385 -7.23 36.55 -13.05
CA ALA A 385 -7.26 38.00 -13.19
C ALA A 385 -8.68 38.58 -13.02
N GLY A 386 -8.86 39.49 -12.06
CA GLY A 386 -10.08 40.27 -11.86
C GLY A 386 -11.23 39.52 -11.18
N TYR A 387 -11.03 38.28 -10.72
CA TYR A 387 -12.00 37.59 -9.88
C TYR A 387 -11.74 37.89 -8.41
N VAL A 388 -12.63 38.66 -7.80
CA VAL A 388 -12.68 38.83 -6.35
C VAL A 388 -13.69 37.85 -5.79
N MET A 389 -13.29 37.03 -4.83
CA MET A 389 -14.26 36.24 -4.04
C MET A 389 -15.05 37.17 -3.12
N ASP A 390 -16.07 37.82 -3.69
CA ASP A 390 -16.92 38.77 -2.95
C ASP A 390 -17.76 38.08 -1.85
N LYS A 391 -17.98 36.76 -1.96
CA LYS A 391 -18.78 35.95 -1.02
C LYS A 391 -18.14 34.58 -0.77
N PRO A 392 -17.32 34.44 0.27
CA PRO A 392 -16.72 33.16 0.64
C PRO A 392 -17.72 32.21 1.33
N LEU A 393 -18.89 32.72 1.73
CA LEU A 393 -20.01 31.96 2.26
C LEU A 393 -21.26 32.22 1.42
N GLU A 394 -21.88 31.16 0.91
CA GLU A 394 -23.14 31.24 0.16
C GLU A 394 -24.14 30.20 0.69
N LYS A 395 -25.32 30.66 1.12
CA LYS A 395 -26.39 29.78 1.61
C LYS A 395 -27.30 29.38 0.46
N HIS A 396 -27.41 28.07 0.25
CA HIS A 396 -28.24 27.46 -0.79
C HIS A 396 -29.65 27.14 -0.28
N LYS A 397 -30.58 26.92 -1.22
CA LYS A 397 -32.02 26.77 -0.95
C LYS A 397 -32.37 25.52 -0.15
N ASP A 398 -31.55 24.49 -0.27
CA ASP A 398 -31.63 23.21 0.45
C ASP A 398 -31.06 23.27 1.88
N GLY A 399 -30.64 24.46 2.32
CA GLY A 399 -30.22 24.70 3.70
C GLY A 399 -28.73 24.43 3.95
N VAL A 400 -27.96 24.02 2.93
CA VAL A 400 -26.49 23.97 3.04
C VAL A 400 -25.86 25.32 2.74
N THR A 401 -24.67 25.54 3.28
CA THR A 401 -23.86 26.74 3.12
C THR A 401 -22.53 26.32 2.50
N GLU A 402 -22.28 26.80 1.30
CA GLU A 402 -21.02 26.66 0.59
C GLU A 402 -19.96 27.53 1.24
N ILE A 403 -18.78 26.94 1.43
CA ILE A 403 -17.56 27.64 1.79
C ILE A 403 -16.63 27.60 0.57
N ALA A 404 -16.39 28.76 -0.02
CA ALA A 404 -15.62 28.87 -1.24
C ALA A 404 -14.14 29.08 -0.96
N LEU A 405 -13.31 28.23 -1.55
CA LEU A 405 -11.85 28.31 -1.48
C LEU A 405 -11.26 28.20 -2.90
N THR A 406 -10.13 28.87 -3.12
CA THR A 406 -9.44 28.89 -4.41
C THR A 406 -7.95 28.72 -4.23
N ILE A 407 -7.35 27.86 -5.05
CA ILE A 407 -5.91 27.77 -5.23
C ILE A 407 -5.60 28.15 -6.67
N ASP A 408 -4.74 29.15 -6.84
CA ASP A 408 -4.30 29.65 -8.13
C ASP A 408 -2.84 30.13 -8.08
N ASP A 409 -2.29 30.66 -9.17
CA ASP A 409 -0.90 31.12 -9.19
C ASP A 409 -0.59 32.22 -8.15
N SER A 410 -1.60 32.92 -7.62
CA SER A 410 -1.38 33.96 -6.62
C SER A 410 -1.04 33.39 -5.24
N ASN A 411 -1.40 32.13 -4.97
CA ASN A 411 -1.19 31.50 -3.66
C ASN A 411 -0.54 30.10 -3.73
N SER A 412 -0.44 29.48 -4.90
CA SER A 412 0.09 28.12 -5.07
C SER A 412 1.53 27.96 -4.57
N ASP A 413 2.39 28.97 -4.76
CA ASP A 413 3.81 28.91 -4.39
C ASP A 413 4.03 28.83 -2.87
N VAL A 414 3.06 29.28 -2.08
CA VAL A 414 3.08 29.21 -0.61
C VAL A 414 2.35 27.97 -0.10
N LEU A 415 1.33 27.52 -0.85
CA LEU A 415 0.49 26.39 -0.48
C LEU A 415 1.07 25.04 -0.85
N PHE A 416 1.76 24.95 -1.99
CA PHE A 416 2.33 23.70 -2.50
C PHE A 416 3.82 23.60 -2.23
N SER A 417 4.32 22.36 -2.17
CA SER A 417 5.75 22.13 -2.01
C SER A 417 6.54 22.64 -3.21
N GLU A 418 7.76 23.15 -2.97
CA GLU A 418 8.65 23.64 -4.04
C GLU A 418 8.89 22.59 -5.13
N LYS A 419 9.02 21.32 -4.73
CA LYS A 419 9.15 20.18 -5.65
C LYS A 419 7.92 20.02 -6.53
N HIS A 420 6.73 20.16 -5.96
CA HIS A 420 5.48 20.07 -6.69
C HIS A 420 5.38 21.22 -7.68
N VAL A 421 5.53 22.47 -7.22
CA VAL A 421 5.52 23.67 -8.08
C VAL A 421 6.53 23.55 -9.23
N HIS A 422 7.74 23.06 -8.97
CA HIS A 422 8.74 22.81 -10.01
C HIS A 422 8.27 21.75 -11.02
N ALA A 423 7.67 20.64 -10.57
CA ALA A 423 7.13 19.61 -11.46
C ALA A 423 5.99 20.16 -12.34
N LEU A 424 5.09 20.96 -11.78
CA LEU A 424 4.00 21.57 -12.54
C LEU A 424 4.51 22.57 -13.57
N ASN A 425 5.46 23.43 -13.18
CA ASN A 425 6.10 24.36 -14.10
C ASN A 425 6.82 23.64 -15.25
N ARG A 426 7.43 22.47 -14.97
CA ARG A 426 8.01 21.63 -16.02
C ARG A 426 6.95 21.09 -16.97
N MET A 427 5.81 20.63 -16.47
CA MET A 427 4.68 20.21 -17.32
C MET A 427 4.17 21.37 -18.19
N LYS A 428 4.07 22.58 -17.62
CA LYS A 428 3.73 23.81 -18.37
C LYS A 428 4.71 24.08 -19.51
N GLN A 429 6.01 24.00 -19.23
CA GLN A 429 7.06 24.23 -20.24
C GLN A 429 6.96 23.21 -21.38
N LEU A 430 6.81 21.92 -21.06
CA LEU A 430 6.68 20.87 -22.06
C LEU A 430 5.44 21.06 -22.94
N ALA A 431 4.31 21.45 -22.36
CA ALA A 431 3.09 21.74 -23.12
C ALA A 431 3.30 22.90 -24.11
N ALA A 432 4.01 23.96 -23.71
CA ALA A 432 4.32 25.09 -24.58
C ALA A 432 5.28 24.69 -25.73
N GLU A 433 6.31 23.89 -25.44
CA GLU A 433 7.25 23.36 -26.45
C GLU A 433 6.54 22.46 -27.49
N MET A 434 5.60 21.63 -27.04
CA MET A 434 4.78 20.79 -27.92
C MET A 434 3.84 21.60 -28.79
N ALA A 435 3.20 22.64 -28.24
CA ALA A 435 2.29 23.51 -29.01
C ALA A 435 3.05 24.25 -30.11
N GLU A 436 4.26 24.73 -29.83
CA GLU A 436 5.12 25.38 -30.82
C GLU A 436 5.60 24.40 -31.89
N THR A 437 6.00 23.19 -31.50
CA THR A 437 6.39 22.13 -32.44
C THR A 437 5.24 21.77 -33.37
N THR A 438 4.01 21.68 -32.84
CA THR A 438 2.81 21.39 -33.61
C THR A 438 2.53 22.48 -34.64
N LYS A 439 2.58 23.76 -34.23
CA LYS A 439 2.43 24.90 -35.14
C LYS A 439 3.49 24.91 -36.25
N GLU A 440 4.74 24.60 -35.91
CA GLU A 440 5.84 24.52 -36.87
C GLU A 440 5.64 23.39 -37.89
N VAL A 441 5.14 22.22 -37.45
CA VAL A 441 4.78 21.11 -38.35
C VAL A 441 3.63 21.50 -39.28
N GLU A 442 2.59 22.16 -38.77
CA GLU A 442 1.47 22.65 -39.58
C GLU A 442 1.91 23.72 -40.59
N ARG A 443 2.79 24.64 -40.19
CA ARG A 443 3.37 25.66 -41.07
C ARG A 443 4.16 25.02 -42.21
N ARG A 444 5.04 24.06 -41.91
CA ARG A 444 5.81 23.32 -42.93
C ARG A 444 4.92 22.51 -43.87
N ARG A 445 3.83 21.92 -43.35
CA ARG A 445 2.85 21.21 -44.16
C ARG A 445 2.13 22.18 -45.11
N GLY A 446 1.72 23.36 -44.63
CA GLY A 446 1.12 24.41 -45.46
C GLY A 446 2.05 24.94 -46.57
N GLU A 447 3.34 25.09 -46.27
CA GLU A 447 4.37 25.53 -47.23
C GLU A 447 4.68 24.47 -48.29
N ALA A 448 4.64 23.19 -47.92
CA ALA A 448 4.81 22.08 -48.87
C ALA A 448 3.63 21.98 -49.85
N TYR A 449 2.40 22.28 -49.41
CA TYR A 449 1.22 22.31 -50.28
C TYR A 449 1.24 23.51 -51.24
N SER A 450 1.74 24.67 -50.83
CA SER A 450 1.81 25.87 -51.69
C SER A 450 2.93 25.83 -52.74
N HIS A 451 3.96 24.99 -52.58
CA HIS A 451 4.99 24.74 -53.61
C HIS A 451 4.62 23.65 -54.62
N SER A 452 3.44 23.04 -54.48
CA SER A 452 2.94 21.96 -55.35
C SER A 452 1.86 22.39 -56.34
N HIS A 453 1.62 23.70 -56.49
CA HIS A 453 0.68 24.30 -57.44
C HIS A 453 1.35 25.29 -58.39
#